data_AF-A0A838XTT3-F1
#
_entry.id   AF-A0A838XTT3-F1
#
_cell.length_a   1.000
_cell.length_b   1.000
_cell.length_c   1.000
_cell.angle_alpha   90.00
_cell.angle_beta   90.00
_cell.angle_gamma   90.00
#
_symmetry.space_group_name_H-M   'P 1'
#
loop_
_entity.id
_entity.type
_entity.pdbx_description
1 polymer ?
#
loop_
_entity_poly.entity_id
_entity_poly.type
_entity_poly.pdbx_seq_one_letter_code
_entity_poly.pdbx_strand_id
1 'polypeptide(L)' 'MLEAVVLVAEVGAFAWLVLFSVLLVSMAADSKWRPAPRLDRIGRSLVGNARAALTVGVVALAALAAHDFALF' A
#
# COMPACT_ATOMS: atom_id res chain seq x y z
N MET A 1 16.70 19.60 16.54
CA MET A 1 15.70 20.16 15.60
C MET A 1 15.33 19.15 14.51
N LEU A 2 16.31 18.51 13.85
CA LEU A 2 16.06 17.45 12.85
C LEU A 2 15.23 16.27 13.39
N GLU A 3 15.62 15.73 14.56
CA GLU A 3 14.95 14.58 15.19
C GLU A 3 13.44 14.82 15.44
N ALA A 4 13.07 16.00 15.93
CA ALA A 4 11.67 16.34 16.15
C ALA A 4 10.88 16.40 14.84
N VAL A 5 11.48 16.90 13.75
CA VAL A 5 10.85 16.94 12.43
C VAL A 5 10.68 15.53 11.86
N VAL A 6 11.69 14.68 12.01
CA VAL A 6 11.64 13.27 11.58
C VAL A 6 10.54 12.53 12.35
N LEU A 7 10.47 12.69 13.67
CA LEU A 7 9.45 12.05 14.49
C LEU A 7 8.02 12.47 14.08
N VAL A 8 7.80 13.77 13.81
CA VAL A 8 6.50 14.26 13.32
C VAL A 8 6.16 13.66 11.96
N ALA A 9 7.15 13.56 11.06
CA ALA A 9 6.94 12.95 9.74
C ALA A 9 6.60 11.46 9.85
N GLU A 10 7.27 10.71 10.72
CA GLU A 10 7.00 9.30 10.97
C GLU A 10 5.59 9.08 11.54
N VAL A 11 5.21 9.85 12.56
CA VAL A 11 3.87 9.77 13.16
C VAL A 11 2.79 10.16 12.14
N GLY A 12 3.04 11.20 11.34
CA GLY A 12 2.13 11.62 10.27
C GLY A 12 1.98 10.56 9.19
N ALA A 13 3.08 9.96 8.75
CA ALA A 13 3.07 8.87 7.77
C ALA A 13 2.32 7.64 8.30
N PHE A 14 2.55 7.28 9.57
CA PHE A 14 1.84 6.18 10.22
C PHE A 14 0.34 6.45 10.32
N ALA A 15 -0.07 7.63 10.81
CA ALA A 15 -1.47 8.01 10.91
C ALA A 15 -2.16 8.02 9.54
N TRP A 16 -1.49 8.54 8.51
CA TRP A 16 -1.98 8.53 7.14
C TRP A 16 -2.17 7.11 6.61
N LEU A 17 -1.18 6.22 6.82
CA LEU A 17 -1.25 4.82 6.39
C LEU A 17 -2.40 4.08 7.07
N VAL A 18 -2.61 4.30 8.37
CA VAL A 18 -3.73 3.72 9.14
C VAL A 18 -5.07 4.20 8.56
N LEU A 19 -5.24 5.51 8.37
CA LEU A 19 -6.48 6.07 7.84
C LEU A 19 -6.76 5.54 6.42
N PHE A 20 -5.74 5.53 5.56
CA PHE A 20 -5.84 5.00 4.20
C PHE A 20 -6.23 3.52 4.20
N SER A 21 -5.63 2.72 5.08
CA SER A 21 -5.95 1.29 5.20
C SER A 21 -7.39 1.07 5.68
N VAL A 22 -7.87 1.87 6.64
CA VAL A 22 -9.27 1.82 7.09
C VAL A 22 -10.23 2.13 5.95
N LEU A 23 -9.93 3.14 5.12
CA LEU A 23 -10.74 3.46 3.93
C LEU A 23 -10.79 2.28 2.95
N LEU A 24 -9.65 1.66 2.65
CA LEU A 24 -9.59 0.49 1.78
C LEU A 24 -10.40 -0.70 2.35
N VAL A 25 -10.27 -0.98 3.64
CA VAL A 25 -11.02 -2.05 4.30
C VAL A 25 -12.52 -1.75 4.29
N SER A 26 -12.91 -0.50 4.53
CA SER A 26 -14.31 -0.06 4.46
C SER A 26 -14.89 -0.25 3.05
N MET A 27 -14.18 0.19 2.01
CA MET A 27 -14.58 -0.03 0.62
C MET A 27 -14.66 -1.53 0.27
N ALA A 28 -13.70 -2.31 0.74
CA ALA A 28 -13.69 -3.76 0.53
C ALA A 28 -14.91 -4.42 1.21
N ALA A 29 -15.26 -4.01 2.43
CA ALA A 29 -16.44 -4.49 3.15
C ALA A 29 -17.74 -4.14 2.41
N ASP A 30 -17.88 -2.90 1.95
CA ASP A 30 -19.05 -2.44 1.18
C ASP A 30 -19.17 -3.14 -0.18
N SER A 31 -18.05 -3.47 -0.81
CA SER A 31 -18.04 -4.13 -2.13
C SER A 31 -18.52 -5.58 -2.11
N LYS A 32 -18.54 -6.26 -0.95
CA LYS A 32 -18.88 -7.70 -0.85
C LYS A 32 -20.27 -8.05 -1.38
N TRP A 33 -21.20 -7.11 -1.27
CA TRP A 33 -22.60 -7.31 -1.64
C TRP A 33 -22.94 -6.69 -2.99
N ARG A 34 -21.96 -6.08 -3.67
CA ARG A 34 -22.15 -5.45 -4.97
C ARG A 34 -21.74 -6.42 -6.10
N PRO A 35 -22.46 -6.44 -7.23
CA PRO A 35 -22.03 -7.20 -8.39
C PRO A 35 -20.66 -6.72 -8.87
N ALA A 36 -19.79 -7.67 -9.23
CA ALA A 36 -18.45 -7.35 -9.71
C ALA A 36 -18.53 -6.44 -10.96
N PRO A 37 -17.80 -5.32 -11.00
CA PRO A 37 -17.80 -4.46 -12.17
C PRO A 37 -17.23 -5.23 -13.37
N ARG A 38 -17.90 -5.11 -14.52
CA ARG A 38 -17.39 -5.66 -15.78
C ARG A 38 -16.19 -4.82 -16.21
N LEU A 39 -14.98 -5.30 -15.89
CA LEU A 39 -13.75 -4.65 -16.33
C LEU A 39 -13.50 -4.97 -17.81
N ASP A 40 -13.45 -3.93 -18.63
CA ASP A 40 -12.99 -4.02 -20.01
C ASP A 40 -11.54 -4.52 -20.08
N ARG A 41 -11.09 -4.91 -21.27
CA ARG A 41 -9.72 -5.44 -21.50
C ARG A 41 -8.64 -4.50 -20.94
N ILE A 42 -8.82 -3.19 -21.10
CA ILE A 42 -7.90 -2.17 -20.58
C ILE A 42 -7.95 -2.12 -19.05
N GLY A 43 -9.15 -2.14 -18.45
CA GLY A 43 -9.32 -2.12 -16.99
C GLY A 43 -8.66 -3.33 -16.31
N ARG A 44 -8.80 -4.53 -16.88
CA ARG A 44 -8.12 -5.74 -16.36
C ARG A 44 -6.60 -5.62 -16.45
N SER A 45 -6.08 -5.08 -17.56
CA SER A 45 -4.63 -4.85 -17.71
C SER A 45 -4.12 -3.83 -16.71
N LEU A 46 -4.87 -2.76 -16.45
CA LEU A 46 -4.49 -1.71 -15.51
C LEU A 46 -4.40 -2.27 -14.08
N VAL A 47 -5.41 -3.03 -13.64
CA VAL A 47 -5.43 -3.67 -12.33
C VAL A 47 -4.28 -4.67 -12.19
N GLY A 48 -4.02 -5.47 -13.23
CA GLY A 48 -2.90 -6.41 -13.26
C GLY A 48 -1.55 -5.70 -13.11
N ASN A 49 -1.31 -4.64 -13.88
CA ASN A 49 -0.08 -3.85 -13.81
C ASN A 49 0.08 -3.15 -12.46
N ALA A 50 -0.99 -2.57 -11.91
CA ALA A 50 -0.97 -1.94 -10.60
C ALA A 50 -0.60 -2.95 -9.50
N ARG A 51 -1.18 -4.15 -9.55
CA ARG A 51 -0.84 -5.23 -8.60
C ARG A 51 0.61 -5.66 -8.75
N ALA A 52 1.10 -5.84 -9.97
CA ALA A 52 2.49 -6.22 -10.23
C ALA A 52 3.48 -5.16 -9.72
N ALA A 53 3.25 -3.88 -10.03
CA ALA A 53 4.08 -2.79 -9.56
C ALA A 53 4.12 -2.72 -8.03
N LEU A 54 2.97 -2.88 -7.37
CA LEU A 54 2.89 -2.89 -5.91
C LEU A 54 3.62 -4.09 -5.30
N THR A 55 3.46 -5.28 -5.87
CA THR A 55 4.20 -6.48 -5.41
C THR A 55 5.70 -6.30 -5.57
N VAL A 56 6.18 -5.82 -6.72
CA VAL A 56 7.61 -5.58 -6.95
C VAL A 56 8.14 -4.52 -5.99
N GLY A 57 7.42 -3.42 -5.78
CA GLY A 57 7.81 -2.37 -4.84
C GLY A 57 7.93 -2.87 -3.41
N VAL A 58 6.95 -3.64 -2.93
CA VAL A 58 6.98 -4.23 -1.58
C VAL A 58 8.14 -5.21 -1.43
N VAL A 59 8.38 -6.07 -2.41
CA VAL A 59 9.49 -7.03 -2.39
C VAL A 59 10.83 -6.32 -2.37
N ALA A 60 11.01 -5.28 -3.20
CA ALA A 60 12.25 -4.51 -3.23
C ALA A 60 12.51 -3.77 -1.91
N LEU A 61 11.48 -3.13 -1.35
CA LEU A 61 11.58 -2.46 -0.04
C LEU A 61 11.88 -3.44 1.09
N ALA A 62 11.23 -4.61 1.10
CA ALA A 62 11.48 -5.64 2.10
C ALA A 62 12.90 -6.20 1.99
N ALA A 63 13.41 -6.41 0.77
CA ALA A 63 14.78 -6.84 0.54
C ALA A 63 15.80 -5.79 1.01
N LEU A 64 15.56 -4.51 0.71
CA LEU A 64 16.41 -3.42 1.18
C LEU A 64 16.41 -3.32 2.71
N ALA A 65 15.23 -3.36 3.33
CA ALA A 65 15.12 -3.36 4.79
C ALA A 65 15.86 -4.56 5.40
N ALA A 66 15.71 -5.76 4.83
CA ALA A 66 16.41 -6.94 5.31
C ALA A 66 17.94 -6.81 5.23
N HIS A 67 18.43 -6.21 4.14
CA HIS A 67 19.85 -5.88 3.98
C HIS A 67 20.32 -4.85 5.02
N ASP A 68 19.59 -3.74 5.16
CA ASP A 68 19.99 -2.62 6.02
C ASP A 68 19.92 -2.97 7.52
N PHE A 69 18.99 -3.84 7.91
CA PHE A 69 18.86 -4.34 9.29
C PHE A 69 19.64 -5.64 9.55
N ALA A 70 20.46 -6.11 8.60
CA ALA A 70 21.25 -7.34 8.70
C ALA A 70 20.44 -8.56 9.18
N LEU A 71 19.22 -8.70 8.64
CA LEU A 71 18.32 -9.79 9.00
C LEU A 71 18.73 -11.14 8.37
N PHE A 72 19.78 -11.15 7.53
CA PHE A 72 20.38 -12.32 6.87
C PHE A 72 21.89 -12.15 6.71
#